data_AF-A0A7W2AQA7-F1
#
_entry.id   AF-A0A7W2AQA7-F1
#
_cell.length_a   1.000
_cell.length_b   1.000
_cell.length_c   1.000
_cell.angle_alpha   90.00
_cell.angle_beta   90.00
_cell.angle_gamma   90.00
#
_symmetry.space_group_name_H-M   'P 1'
#
loop_
_entity.id
_entity.type
_entity.pdbx_description
1 polymer ?
#
loop_
_entity_poly.entity_id
_entity_poly.type
_entity_poly.pdbx_seq_one_letter_code
_entity_poly.pdbx_strand_id
1 'polypeptide(L)'
;MKEREVKSILRNMKVGEPIHFSTTNTDEQIEVERVFVGLEEGWLIIYQGERKVLKNLNDAVSFLSKHWNLDLKHLLRGQYEELNEMIDLGKY
;
A
#
# COMPACT_ATOMS: atom_id res chain seq x y z
N MET A 1 11.09 2.69 13.01
CA MET A 1 10.44 3.73 12.18
C MET A 1 9.57 3.11 11.10
N LYS A 2 10.10 2.15 10.30
CA LYS A 2 9.34 1.39 9.28
C LYS A 2 7.95 0.91 9.71
N GLU A 3 7.85 0.16 10.81
CA GLU A 3 6.57 -0.40 11.28
C GLU A 3 5.51 0.66 11.62
N ARG A 4 5.93 1.82 12.14
CA ARG A 4 5.00 2.92 12.46
C ARG A 4 4.43 3.55 11.19
N GLU A 5 5.25 3.70 10.16
CA GLU A 5 4.82 4.23 8.86
C GLU A 5 3.86 3.26 8.15
N VAL A 6 4.23 1.98 8.04
CA VAL A 6 3.34 0.95 7.49
C VAL A 6 2.02 0.93 8.23
N LYS A 7 2.05 0.97 9.57
CA LYS A 7 0.83 0.98 10.38
C LYS A 7 -0.04 2.20 10.14
N SER A 8 0.56 3.36 9.89
CA SER A 8 -0.17 4.57 9.52
C SER A 8 -0.83 4.42 8.15
N ILE A 9 -0.08 3.94 7.15
CA ILE A 9 -0.59 3.71 5.79
C ILE A 9 -1.76 2.72 5.83
N LEU A 10 -1.58 1.54 6.44
CA LEU A 10 -2.62 0.50 6.51
C LEU A 10 -3.90 0.95 7.24
N ARG A 11 -3.80 1.85 8.23
CA ARG A 11 -4.96 2.41 8.93
C ARG A 11 -5.75 3.39 8.08
N ASN A 12 -5.06 4.14 7.23
CA ASN A 12 -5.65 5.16 6.38
C ASN A 12 -6.09 4.62 5.01
N MET A 13 -5.83 3.34 4.71
CA MET A 13 -6.32 2.69 3.49
C MET A 13 -7.84 2.62 3.45
N LYS A 14 -8.41 2.98 2.30
CA LYS A 14 -9.81 2.69 2.02
C LYS A 14 -9.97 1.24 1.58
N VAL A 15 -11.14 0.68 1.85
CA VAL A 15 -11.49 -0.67 1.39
C VAL A 15 -11.62 -0.65 -0.13
N GLY A 16 -11.03 -1.64 -0.81
CA GLY A 16 -11.06 -1.74 -2.27
C GLY A 16 -10.04 -0.87 -3.01
N GLU A 17 -9.20 -0.11 -2.29
CA GLU A 17 -8.13 0.71 -2.89
C GLU A 17 -6.75 0.05 -2.61
N PRO A 18 -6.16 -0.65 -3.58
CA PRO A 18 -4.86 -1.29 -3.40
C PRO A 18 -3.71 -0.27 -3.36
N ILE A 19 -2.73 -0.51 -2.48
CA ILE A 19 -1.48 0.24 -2.38
C ILE A 19 -0.31 -0.69 -2.70
N HIS A 20 0.66 -0.17 -3.45
CA HIS A 20 1.86 -0.90 -3.86
C HIS A 20 3.06 -0.48 -3.02
N PHE A 21 3.77 -1.44 -2.44
CA PHE A 21 5.02 -1.25 -1.71
C PHE A 21 6.19 -1.80 -2.53
N SER A 22 7.23 -1.00 -2.72
CA SER A 22 8.47 -1.43 -3.39
C SER A 22 9.25 -2.42 -2.53
N THR A 23 9.80 -3.48 -3.12
CA THR A 23 10.70 -4.38 -2.40
C THR A 23 12.16 -4.08 -2.73
N THR A 24 13.08 -4.88 -2.17
CA THR A 24 14.52 -4.77 -2.46
C THR A 24 14.83 -5.06 -3.92
N ASN A 25 13.97 -5.84 -4.59
CA ASN A 25 14.05 -6.10 -6.02
C ASN A 25 13.11 -5.13 -6.74
N THR A 26 13.63 -4.35 -7.68
CA THR A 26 12.87 -3.31 -8.41
C THR A 26 11.74 -3.88 -9.26
N ASP A 27 11.85 -5.15 -9.65
CA ASP A 27 10.84 -5.85 -10.44
C ASP A 27 9.76 -6.50 -9.57
N GLU A 28 9.90 -6.44 -8.23
CA GLU A 28 8.97 -7.02 -7.28
C GLU A 28 8.27 -5.92 -6.46
N GLN A 29 6.95 -5.98 -6.48
CA GLN A 29 6.08 -5.12 -5.68
C GLN A 29 5.20 -5.98 -4.76
N ILE A 30 4.87 -5.42 -3.61
CA ILE A 30 3.85 -5.99 -2.73
C ILE A 30 2.60 -5.15 -2.91
N GLU A 31 1.55 -5.74 -3.43
CA GLU A 31 0.24 -5.13 -3.48
C GLU A 31 -0.49 -5.44 -2.18
N VAL A 32 -1.10 -4.42 -1.58
CA VAL A 32 -1.88 -4.55 -0.36
C VAL A 32 -3.21 -3.90 -0.57
N GLU A 33 -4.29 -4.62 -0.33
CA GLU A 33 -5.66 -4.12 -0.42
C GLU A 33 -6.36 -4.35 0.92
N ARG A 34 -7.11 -3.35 1.39
CA ARG A 34 -8.01 -3.55 2.54
C ARG A 34 -9.30 -4.16 2.03
N VAL A 35 -9.69 -5.30 2.58
CA VAL A 35 -10.84 -6.10 2.14
C VAL A 35 -11.75 -6.43 3.31
N PHE A 36 -13.04 -6.66 3.03
CA PHE A 36 -13.95 -7.27 4.01
C PHE A 36 -13.95 -8.79 3.84
N VAL A 37 -13.70 -9.49 4.94
CA VAL A 37 -13.80 -10.95 5.04
C VAL A 37 -15.02 -11.27 5.91
N GLY A 38 -16.19 -11.30 5.28
CA GLY A 38 -17.47 -11.39 5.99
C GLY A 38 -17.82 -10.05 6.66
N LEU A 39 -17.87 -10.03 7.99
CA LEU A 39 -18.13 -8.82 8.79
C LEU A 39 -16.86 -8.16 9.33
N GLU A 40 -15.70 -8.80 9.13
CA GLU A 40 -14.41 -8.32 9.63
C GLU A 40 -13.60 -7.70 8.50
N GLU A 41 -12.81 -6.69 8.83
CA GLU A 41 -11.81 -6.15 7.91
C GLU A 41 -10.54 -7.00 7.92
N GLY A 42 -9.85 -7.03 6.79
CA GLY A 42 -8.54 -7.63 6.64
C GLY A 42 -7.72 -6.94 5.57
N TRP A 43 -6.50 -7.40 5.42
CA TRP A 43 -5.55 -6.93 4.42
C TRP A 43 -5.19 -8.10 3.52
N LEU A 44 -5.61 -8.02 2.26
CA LEU A 44 -5.14 -8.89 1.20
C LEU A 44 -3.75 -8.40 0.79
N ILE A 45 -2.78 -9.29 0.80
CA ILE A 45 -1.42 -9.04 0.38
C ILE A 45 -1.12 -9.95 -0.80
N ILE A 46 -0.66 -9.38 -1.90
CA ILE A 46 -0.23 -10.09 -3.08
C ILE A 46 1.27 -9.86 -3.24
N TYR A 47 2.06 -10.92 -3.18
CA TYR A 47 3.52 -10.86 -3.29
C TYR A 47 4.04 -12.12 -3.98
N GLN A 48 4.91 -11.98 -4.98
CA GLN A 48 5.50 -13.09 -5.75
C GLN A 48 4.47 -14.10 -6.31
N GLY A 49 3.29 -13.62 -6.70
CA GLY A 49 2.20 -14.46 -7.19
C GLY A 49 1.39 -15.18 -6.10
N GLU A 50 1.79 -15.08 -4.83
CA GLU A 50 1.03 -15.58 -3.71
C GLU A 50 0.03 -14.52 -3.21
N ARG A 51 -1.15 -14.98 -2.82
CA ARG A 51 -2.21 -14.15 -2.21
C ARG A 51 -2.43 -14.59 -0.79
N LYS A 52 -2.31 -13.65 0.15
CA LYS A 52 -2.46 -13.90 1.58
C LYS A 52 -3.39 -12.88 2.20
N VAL A 53 -4.39 -13.35 2.94
CA VAL A 53 -5.29 -12.48 3.70
C VAL A 53 -4.87 -12.49 5.16
N LEU A 54 -4.56 -11.31 5.70
CA LEU A 54 -4.22 -11.11 7.10
C LEU A 54 -5.34 -10.32 7.78
N LYS A 55 -5.99 -10.91 8.78
CA LYS A 55 -7.06 -10.26 9.55
C LYS A 55 -6.54 -9.33 10.65
N ASN A 56 -5.27 -9.49 11.04
CA ASN A 56 -4.66 -8.70 12.09
C ASN A 56 -3.75 -7.63 11.47
N LEU A 57 -4.03 -6.37 11.81
CA LEU A 57 -3.23 -5.23 11.37
C LEU A 57 -1.74 -5.39 11.73
N ASN A 58 -1.43 -5.88 12.93
CA ASN A 58 -0.03 -6.03 13.35
C ASN A 58 0.70 -7.12 12.55
N ASP A 59 0.00 -8.17 12.12
CA ASP A 59 0.58 -9.22 11.28
C ASP A 59 0.86 -8.68 9.87
N ALA A 60 -0.05 -7.87 9.33
CA ALA A 60 0.15 -7.17 8.05
C ALA A 60 1.33 -6.19 8.13
N VAL A 61 1.41 -5.41 9.21
CA VAL A 61 2.54 -4.50 9.46
C VAL A 61 3.86 -5.27 9.54
N SER A 62 3.90 -6.40 10.25
CA SER A 62 5.11 -7.21 10.40
C SER A 62 5.54 -7.82 9.07
N PHE A 63 4.59 -8.34 8.28
CA PHE A 63 4.87 -8.89 6.95
C PHE A 63 5.46 -7.83 6.02
N LEU A 64 4.81 -6.67 5.93
CA LEU A 64 5.26 -5.59 5.08
C LEU A 64 6.59 -5.02 5.55
N SER A 65 6.78 -4.80 6.85
CA SER A 65 8.04 -4.24 7.35
C SER A 65 9.27 -5.12 7.09
N LYS A 66 9.06 -6.43 6.93
CA LYS A 66 10.12 -7.39 6.58
C LYS A 66 10.51 -7.35 5.10
N HIS A 67 9.55 -7.15 4.21
CA HIS A 67 9.75 -7.24 2.75
C HIS A 67 9.80 -5.86 2.06
N TRP A 68 9.32 -4.81 2.74
CA TRP A 68 9.30 -3.45 2.24
C TRP A 68 10.69 -2.84 2.31
N ASN A 69 11.26 -2.58 1.13
CA ASN A 69 12.45 -1.76 1.02
C ASN A 69 12.02 -0.30 0.98
N LEU A 70 12.54 0.45 1.94
CA LEU A 70 12.11 1.81 2.20
C LEU A 70 12.96 2.75 1.33
N ASP A 71 12.87 2.56 0.01
CA ASP A 71 13.42 3.54 -0.93
C ASP A 71 12.42 4.70 -1.00
N LEU A 72 12.45 5.52 0.05
CA LEU A 72 11.60 6.71 0.28
C LEU A 72 11.48 7.63 -0.92
N LYS A 73 12.43 7.56 -1.87
CA LYS A 73 12.44 8.37 -3.09
C LYS A 73 11.28 8.04 -4.05
N HIS A 74 10.76 6.81 -4.04
CA HIS A 74 9.70 6.42 -4.99
C HIS A 74 8.27 6.64 -4.45
N LEU A 75 8.07 6.55 -3.14
CA LEU A 75 6.75 6.69 -2.51
C LEU A 75 6.17 8.11 -2.61
N LEU A 76 7.03 9.13 -2.67
CA LEU A 76 6.60 10.52 -2.84
C LEU A 76 6.23 10.87 -4.28
N ARG A 77 6.67 10.11 -5.30
CA ARG A 77 6.34 10.43 -6.69
C ARG A 77 4.91 9.99 -7.07
N GLY A 78 4.48 8.82 -6.61
CA GLY A 78 3.16 8.28 -6.94
C GLY A 78 1.99 9.07 -6.34
N GLN A 79 2.12 9.56 -5.09
CA GLN A 79 1.06 10.35 -4.46
C GLN A 79 0.92 11.78 -4.99
N TYR A 80 1.90 12.28 -5.75
CA TYR A 80 1.85 13.63 -6.33
C TYR A 80 1.45 13.65 -7.81
N GLU A 81 1.53 12.53 -8.54
CA GLU A 81 1.10 12.48 -9.94
C GLU A 81 -0.44 12.44 -10.08
N GLU A 82 -1.17 11.85 -9.12
CA GLU A 82 -2.65 11.93 -9.11
C GLU A 82 -3.18 13.33 -8.72
N LEU A 83 -2.35 14.20 -8.14
CA LEU A 83 -2.76 15.57 -7.81
C LEU A 83 -2.53 16.57 -8.97
N ASN A 84 -1.93 16.14 -10.07
CA ASN A 84 -1.57 17.02 -11.20
C ASN A 84 -2.50 16.89 -12.42
N GLU A 85 -3.54 16.04 -12.38
CA GLU A 85 -4.59 15.99 -13.42
C GLU A 85 -5.80 16.90 -13.12
N MET A 86 -5.61 17.97 -12.34
CA MET A 86 -6.67 18.97 -12.10
C MET A 86 -6.22 20.42 -12.32
N ILE A 87 -5.42 20.66 -13.37
CA ILE A 87 -5.26 22.01 -13.96
C ILE A 87 -5.27 21.89 -15.49
N ASP A 88 -6.45 21.76 -16.08
CA ASP A 88 -6.76 22.48 -17.34
C ASP A 88 -8.28 22.52 -17.60
N LEU A 89 -8.99 23.37 -16.86
CA LEU A 89 -10.29 23.87 -17.28
C LEU A 89 -10.32 25.37 -16.99
N GLY A 90 -9.91 26.17 -17.99
CA GLY A 90 -10.05 27.62 -17.87
C GLY A 90 -9.23 28.50 -18.80
N LYS A 91 -8.97 28.09 -20.06
CA LYS A 91 -8.85 29.08 -21.13
C LYS A 91 -10.19 29.16 -21.86
N TYR A 92 -11.04 30.08 -21.43
CA TYR A 92 -11.76 31.04 -22.27
C TYR A 92 -12.44 32.10 -21.39
#